data_AF-A0AA38I1T6-F1
#
_entry.id   AF-A0AA38I1T6-F1
#
_cell.length_a   1.000
_cell.length_b   1.000
_cell.length_c   1.000
_cell.angle_alpha   90.00
_cell.angle_beta   90.00
_cell.angle_gamma   90.00
#
_symmetry.space_group_name_H-M   'P 1'
#
loop_
_entity.id
_entity.type
_entity.pdbx_description
1 polymer ?
#
loop_
_entity_poly.entity_id
_entity_poly.type
_entity_poly.pdbx_seq_one_letter_code
_entity_poly.pdbx_strand_id
1 'polypeptide(L)'
;MVTAKDELDRLTGTCIPLNEFLNINNLKQCNLIMNSNLHLLDLVLTSSDLTCNVQRCDNALVPEDKHHPSLDIDVNISVANHEVKFGKYGDTNDKMKYNFRKGNYVQLYDAIATKDWSQIRSVKDVNEACDLFHQELDALLDYSVPKSTVKLSTYPV
;
A
#
# COMPACT_ATOMS: atom_id res chain seq x y z
N MET A 1 -14.98 -39.18 11.03
CA MET A 1 -14.94 -38.48 9.74
C MET A 1 -14.45 -37.07 10.05
N VAL A 2 -13.13 -36.89 10.01
CA VAL A 2 -12.46 -35.63 10.39
C VAL A 2 -12.66 -34.65 9.26
N THR A 3 -13.22 -33.47 9.54
CA THR A 3 -13.52 -32.49 8.49
C THR A 3 -12.23 -31.76 8.09
N ALA A 4 -12.12 -31.28 6.84
CA ALA A 4 -10.97 -30.50 6.37
C ALA A 4 -10.65 -29.27 7.24
N LYS A 5 -11.62 -28.83 8.06
CA LYS A 5 -11.50 -27.76 9.05
C LYS A 5 -10.71 -28.19 10.31
N ASP A 6 -10.84 -29.45 10.71
CA ASP A 6 -10.10 -30.02 11.86
C ASP A 6 -8.62 -30.28 11.54
N GLU A 7 -8.27 -30.48 10.27
CA GLU A 7 -6.87 -30.52 9.81
C GLU A 7 -6.27 -29.12 9.63
N LEU A 8 -7.09 -28.13 9.24
CA LEU A 8 -6.70 -26.73 9.17
C LEU A 8 -6.27 -26.18 10.53
N ASP A 9 -7.00 -26.49 11.60
CA ASP A 9 -6.64 -26.08 12.97
C ASP A 9 -5.36 -26.78 13.48
N ARG A 10 -5.06 -27.99 12.98
CA ARG A 10 -3.81 -28.70 13.33
C ARG A 10 -2.60 -28.18 12.59
N LEU A 11 -2.76 -27.71 11.35
CA LEU A 11 -1.66 -27.14 10.56
C LEU A 11 -1.39 -25.67 10.89
N THR A 12 -2.43 -24.89 11.21
CA THR A 12 -2.31 -23.47 11.57
C THR A 12 -2.02 -23.25 13.06
N GLY A 13 -2.27 -24.25 13.91
CA GLY A 13 -2.14 -24.17 15.37
C GLY A 13 -0.73 -24.15 15.95
N THR A 14 0.35 -24.09 15.15
CA THR A 14 1.73 -24.30 15.67
C THR A 14 2.63 -23.07 15.66
N CYS A 15 2.25 -21.96 15.00
CA CYS A 15 3.06 -20.74 15.00
C CYS A 15 2.28 -19.57 15.60
N ILE A 16 2.34 -19.47 16.94
CA ILE A 16 1.73 -18.36 17.70
C ILE A 16 2.10 -16.99 17.11
N PRO A 17 3.38 -16.71 16.74
CA PRO A 17 3.73 -15.42 16.15
C PRO A 17 3.06 -15.15 14.81
N LEU A 18 2.90 -16.17 13.96
CA LEU A 18 2.23 -16.01 12.67
C LEU A 18 0.75 -15.73 12.87
N ASN A 19 0.09 -16.47 13.75
CA ASN A 19 -1.32 -16.23 14.05
C ASN A 19 -1.55 -14.84 14.65
N GLU A 20 -0.67 -14.41 15.56
CA GLU A 20 -0.71 -13.06 16.11
C GLU A 20 -0.49 -11.99 15.04
N PHE A 21 0.49 -12.18 14.15
CA PHE A 21 0.72 -11.30 13.01
C PHE A 21 -0.51 -11.19 12.09
N LEU A 22 -1.13 -12.31 11.76
CA LEU A 22 -2.34 -12.33 10.92
C LEU A 22 -3.49 -11.56 11.58
N ASN A 23 -3.71 -11.81 12.88
CA ASN A 23 -4.77 -11.16 13.64
C ASN A 23 -4.55 -9.65 13.79
N ILE A 24 -3.34 -9.21 14.15
CA ILE A 24 -3.01 -7.78 14.31
C ILE A 24 -3.21 -7.01 12.99
N ASN A 25 -2.92 -7.65 11.85
CA ASN A 25 -3.01 -7.02 10.54
C ASN A 25 -4.34 -7.30 9.80
N ASN A 26 -5.31 -7.97 10.45
CA ASN A 26 -6.57 -8.39 9.83
C ASN A 26 -6.35 -9.14 8.49
N LEU A 27 -5.42 -10.09 8.50
CA LEU A 27 -5.07 -10.95 7.37
C LEU A 27 -5.61 -12.37 7.59
N LYS A 28 -5.88 -13.06 6.49
CA LYS A 28 -6.18 -14.49 6.46
C LYS A 28 -5.31 -15.19 5.43
N GLN A 29 -4.99 -16.45 5.71
CA GLN A 29 -4.31 -17.33 4.76
C GLN A 29 -5.32 -17.91 3.75
N CYS A 30 -4.94 -17.95 2.48
CA CYS A 30 -5.81 -18.33 1.37
C CYS A 30 -5.44 -19.66 0.71
N ASN A 31 -4.22 -20.15 0.91
CA ASN A 31 -3.71 -21.36 0.29
C ASN A 31 -3.37 -22.43 1.34
N LEU A 32 -3.53 -23.71 0.97
CA LEU A 32 -3.12 -24.89 1.76
C LEU A 32 -2.32 -25.87 0.91
N ILE A 33 -1.64 -25.34 -0.11
CA ILE A 33 -0.94 -26.15 -1.11
C ILE A 33 0.41 -26.55 -0.55
N MET A 34 0.55 -27.84 -0.25
CA MET A 34 1.81 -28.42 0.22
C MET A 34 2.73 -28.74 -0.94
N ASN A 35 4.04 -28.79 -0.70
CA ASN A 35 5.03 -29.25 -1.67
C ASN A 35 5.08 -30.79 -1.78
N SER A 36 6.04 -31.33 -2.53
CA SER A 36 6.20 -32.78 -2.72
C SER A 36 6.45 -33.57 -1.42
N ASN A 37 6.90 -32.89 -0.37
CA ASN A 37 7.20 -33.48 0.94
C ASN A 37 6.08 -33.25 1.96
N LEU A 38 4.89 -32.82 1.51
CA LEU A 38 3.73 -32.51 2.36
C LEU A 38 4.01 -31.38 3.37
N HIS A 39 4.93 -30.47 3.03
CA HIS A 39 5.18 -29.26 3.81
C HIS A 39 4.53 -28.05 3.14
N LEU A 40 3.90 -27.20 3.95
CA LEU A 40 3.41 -25.89 3.54
C LEU A 40 4.51 -24.85 3.78
N LEU A 41 5.14 -24.37 2.71
CA LEU A 41 6.23 -23.37 2.78
C LEU A 41 5.79 -22.02 2.24
N ASP A 42 5.04 -22.02 1.14
CA ASP A 42 4.58 -20.81 0.49
C ASP A 42 3.24 -20.37 1.10
N LEU A 43 3.16 -19.12 1.55
CA LEU A 43 1.97 -18.55 2.18
C LEU A 43 1.40 -17.42 1.31
N VAL A 44 0.12 -17.54 0.99
CA VAL A 44 -0.68 -16.50 0.33
C VAL A 44 -1.63 -15.92 1.37
N LEU A 45 -1.40 -14.65 1.70
CA LEU A 45 -2.17 -13.91 2.70
C LEU A 45 -2.95 -12.79 2.02
N THR A 46 -4.19 -12.56 2.45
CA THR A 46 -5.01 -11.44 1.99
C THR A 46 -5.74 -10.81 3.17
N SER A 47 -6.28 -9.61 2.98
CA SER A 47 -7.14 -9.02 4.01
C SER A 47 -8.43 -9.82 4.20
N SER A 48 -8.93 -9.88 5.42
CA SER A 48 -10.05 -10.77 5.78
C SER A 48 -11.32 -10.55 4.95
N ASP A 49 -11.53 -9.33 4.44
CA ASP A 49 -12.66 -8.89 3.63
C ASP A 49 -12.56 -9.26 2.14
N LEU A 50 -11.37 -9.58 1.64
CA LEU A 50 -11.18 -9.94 0.23
C LEU A 50 -11.47 -11.43 -0.01
N THR A 51 -12.08 -11.73 -1.17
CA THR A 51 -12.20 -13.12 -1.63
C THR A 51 -10.96 -13.47 -2.45
N CYS A 52 -10.24 -14.51 -2.05
CA CYS A 52 -9.04 -14.99 -2.72
C CYS A 52 -9.15 -16.51 -2.87
N ASN A 53 -8.94 -16.99 -4.09
CA ASN A 53 -8.87 -18.41 -4.41
C ASN A 53 -7.45 -18.74 -4.87
N VAL A 54 -6.88 -19.82 -4.36
CA VAL A 54 -5.52 -20.24 -4.71
C VAL A 54 -5.54 -21.72 -5.07
N GLN A 55 -5.00 -22.05 -6.24
CA GLN A 55 -4.85 -23.41 -6.72
C GLN A 55 -3.43 -23.66 -7.24
N ARG A 56 -3.07 -24.93 -7.47
CA ARG A 56 -1.82 -25.25 -8.17
C ARG A 56 -1.95 -24.85 -9.63
N CYS A 57 -0.87 -24.34 -10.21
CA CYS A 57 -0.82 -24.01 -11.62
C CYS A 57 -0.71 -25.29 -12.45
N ASP A 58 -1.68 -25.51 -13.35
CA ASP A 58 -1.69 -26.70 -14.21
C ASP A 58 -0.78 -26.56 -15.45
N ASN A 59 -0.34 -25.34 -15.78
CA ASN A 59 0.39 -25.02 -17.01
C ASN A 59 1.71 -24.27 -16.73
N ALA A 60 2.63 -24.91 -16.03
CA ALA A 60 3.96 -24.34 -15.80
C ALA A 60 4.75 -24.22 -17.13
N LEU A 61 5.30 -23.03 -17.41
CA LEU A 61 6.11 -22.77 -18.61
C LEU A 61 7.48 -23.47 -18.58
N VAL A 62 7.93 -23.85 -17.38
CA VAL A 62 9.19 -24.54 -17.11
C VAL A 62 8.93 -25.69 -16.15
N PRO A 63 9.83 -26.69 -16.07
CA PRO A 63 9.72 -27.74 -15.06
C PRO A 63 9.59 -27.14 -13.66
N GLU A 64 8.59 -27.60 -12.92
CA GLU A 64 8.25 -27.10 -11.58
C GLU A 64 9.32 -27.47 -10.53
N ASP A 65 9.56 -26.58 -9.56
CA ASP A 65 10.39 -26.86 -8.39
C ASP A 65 9.64 -27.79 -7.42
N LYS A 66 10.29 -28.87 -6.97
CA LYS A 66 9.71 -29.84 -6.04
C LYS A 66 9.37 -29.24 -4.67
N HIS A 67 10.12 -28.23 -4.25
CA HIS A 67 9.95 -27.59 -2.95
C HIS A 67 8.95 -26.42 -2.99
N HIS A 68 8.76 -25.80 -4.15
CA HIS A 68 7.93 -24.62 -4.35
C HIS A 68 6.95 -24.84 -5.53
N PRO A 69 5.76 -25.42 -5.27
CA PRO A 69 4.77 -25.59 -6.30
C PRO A 69 4.30 -24.24 -6.85
N SER A 70 4.09 -24.16 -8.15
CA SER A 70 3.55 -22.98 -8.82
C SER A 70 2.08 -22.79 -8.45
N LEU A 71 1.70 -21.56 -8.13
CA LEU A 71 0.35 -21.22 -7.64
C LEU A 71 -0.34 -20.27 -8.61
N ASP A 72 -1.60 -20.58 -8.94
CA ASP A 72 -2.52 -19.66 -9.59
C ASP A 72 -3.40 -19.00 -8.52
N ILE A 73 -3.44 -17.67 -8.52
CA ILE A 73 -4.08 -16.86 -7.49
C ILE A 73 -5.12 -15.94 -8.14
N ASP A 74 -6.38 -16.14 -7.78
CA ASP A 74 -7.49 -15.29 -8.19
C ASP A 74 -7.96 -14.44 -7.00
N VAL A 75 -7.82 -13.11 -7.11
CA VAL A 75 -8.29 -12.18 -6.07
C VAL A 75 -9.45 -11.36 -6.61
N ASN A 76 -10.61 -11.44 -5.95
CA ASN A 76 -11.74 -10.58 -6.25
C ASN A 76 -11.64 -9.30 -5.43
N ILE A 77 -11.26 -8.22 -6.10
CA ILE A 77 -11.19 -6.88 -5.53
C ILE A 77 -12.49 -6.18 -5.90
N SER A 78 -13.47 -6.23 -4.99
CA SER A 78 -14.65 -5.37 -5.09
C SER A 78 -14.22 -3.97 -4.67
N VAL A 79 -13.80 -3.18 -5.64
CA VAL A 79 -13.71 -1.74 -5.43
C VAL A 79 -15.14 -1.28 -5.24
N ALA A 80 -15.52 -0.93 -4.01
CA ALA A 80 -16.73 -0.16 -3.81
C ALA A 80 -16.66 0.98 -4.83
N ASN A 81 -17.77 1.27 -5.51
CA ASN A 81 -17.92 2.51 -6.27
C ASN A 81 -17.89 3.72 -5.30
N HIS A 82 -16.94 3.80 -4.35
CA HIS A 82 -16.12 4.99 -4.37
C HIS A 82 -15.76 5.15 -5.84
N GLU A 83 -16.22 6.25 -6.44
CA GLU A 83 -15.53 6.76 -7.60
C GLU A 83 -14.05 6.60 -7.24
N VAL A 84 -13.41 5.61 -7.84
CA VAL A 84 -11.98 5.63 -7.97
C VAL A 84 -11.88 6.90 -8.78
N LYS A 85 -11.64 8.01 -8.08
CA LYS A 85 -10.81 9.04 -8.59
C LYS A 85 -9.46 8.33 -8.80
N PHE A 86 -9.38 7.43 -9.79
CA PHE A 86 -8.54 7.67 -10.94
C PHE A 86 -8.93 9.10 -11.22
N GLY A 87 -8.24 10.06 -10.58
CA GLY A 87 -8.59 11.45 -10.72
C GLY A 87 -8.72 11.55 -12.21
N LYS A 88 -9.94 11.81 -12.71
CA LYS A 88 -10.17 11.90 -14.15
C LYS A 88 -8.98 12.73 -14.56
N TYR A 89 -8.14 12.22 -15.44
CA TYR A 89 -7.15 13.06 -16.06
C TYR A 89 -8.01 14.08 -16.83
N GLY A 90 -8.48 15.13 -16.15
CA GLY A 90 -9.81 15.67 -16.44
C GLY A 90 -10.68 16.19 -15.28
N ASP A 91 -10.32 16.08 -14.00
CA ASP A 91 -10.87 17.01 -12.99
C ASP A 91 -9.96 18.24 -12.97
N THR A 92 -10.35 19.20 -13.81
CA THR A 92 -9.48 20.24 -14.35
C THR A 92 -9.16 21.38 -13.39
N ASN A 93 -9.42 21.22 -12.10
CA ASN A 93 -9.25 22.28 -11.11
C ASN A 93 -7.91 22.22 -10.37
N ASP A 94 -7.14 21.13 -10.50
CA ASP A 94 -5.85 20.96 -9.79
C ASP A 94 -4.67 20.76 -10.76
N LYS A 95 -4.70 21.47 -11.89
CA LYS A 95 -3.68 21.35 -12.95
C LYS A 95 -2.31 21.87 -12.55
N MET A 96 -2.16 22.51 -11.39
CA MET A 96 -0.95 23.23 -10.99
C MET A 96 -0.16 22.43 -9.95
N LYS A 97 0.86 21.68 -10.39
CA LYS A 97 1.80 20.99 -9.48
C LYS A 97 3.06 21.82 -9.29
N TYR A 98 3.64 21.77 -8.09
CA TYR A 98 4.94 22.39 -7.82
C TYR A 98 6.00 21.90 -8.81
N ASN A 99 6.65 22.84 -9.48
CA ASN A 99 7.75 22.55 -10.37
C ASN A 99 9.07 22.60 -9.60
N PHE A 100 9.36 21.53 -8.87
CA PHE A 100 10.61 21.42 -8.11
C PHE A 100 11.86 21.56 -9.00
N ARG A 101 11.78 21.22 -10.30
CA ARG A 101 12.90 21.47 -11.23
C ARG A 101 13.22 22.97 -11.38
N LYS A 102 12.24 23.85 -11.20
CA LYS A 102 12.38 25.31 -11.29
C LYS A 102 12.27 26.01 -9.93
N GLY A 103 12.32 25.27 -8.82
CA GLY A 103 12.26 25.84 -7.48
C GLY A 103 13.48 26.70 -7.16
N ASN A 104 13.25 27.83 -6.49
CA ASN A 104 14.33 28.63 -5.93
C ASN A 104 14.73 28.06 -4.56
N TYR A 105 15.66 27.11 -4.59
CA TYR A 105 16.08 26.40 -3.37
C TYR A 105 16.85 27.28 -2.38
N VAL A 106 17.59 28.28 -2.86
CA VAL A 106 18.29 29.24 -1.98
C VAL A 106 17.26 29.97 -1.12
N GLN A 107 16.23 30.53 -1.77
CA GLN A 107 15.13 31.20 -1.10
C GLN A 107 14.32 30.26 -0.20
N LEU A 108 14.10 29.01 -0.61
CA LEU A 108 13.40 28.01 0.20
C LEU A 108 14.17 27.70 1.49
N TYR A 109 15.48 27.46 1.40
CA TYR A 109 16.30 27.14 2.56
C TYR A 109 16.43 28.34 3.50
N ASP A 110 16.61 29.55 2.97
CA ASP A 110 16.62 30.76 3.79
C ASP A 110 15.27 30.96 4.50
N ALA A 111 14.16 30.72 3.80
CA ALA A 111 12.83 30.87 4.37
C ALA A 111 12.54 29.80 5.45
N ILE A 112 12.96 28.56 5.26
CA ILE A 112 12.86 27.50 6.29
C ILE A 112 13.72 27.84 7.52
N ALA A 113 14.94 28.33 7.30
CA ALA A 113 15.88 28.64 8.39
C ALA A 113 15.45 29.86 9.21
N THR A 114 14.78 30.83 8.59
CA THR A 114 14.29 32.05 9.25
C THR A 114 12.87 31.92 9.81
N LYS A 115 12.15 30.85 9.49
CA LYS A 115 10.80 30.59 9.99
C LYS A 115 10.82 30.33 11.50
N ASP A 116 9.92 30.98 12.22
CA ASP A 116 9.69 30.69 13.64
C ASP A 116 8.80 29.45 13.80
N TRP A 117 9.36 28.40 14.39
CA TRP A 117 8.68 27.12 14.66
C TRP A 117 8.11 27.03 16.08
N SER A 118 8.23 28.09 16.88
CA SER A 118 7.76 28.12 18.28
C SER A 118 6.27 27.82 18.41
N GLN A 119 5.47 28.21 17.41
CA GLN A 119 4.03 28.01 17.36
C GLN A 119 3.66 26.52 17.37
N ILE A 120 4.36 25.69 16.59
CA ILE A 120 4.13 24.24 16.54
C ILE A 120 4.48 23.59 17.88
N ARG A 121 5.55 24.08 18.53
CA ARG A 121 6.00 23.55 19.82
C ARG A 121 5.05 23.87 20.98
N SER A 122 4.16 24.85 20.80
CA SER A 122 3.18 25.24 21.81
C SER A 122 1.89 24.41 21.77
N VAL A 123 1.68 23.64 20.70
CA VAL A 123 0.49 22.81 20.49
C VAL A 123 0.58 21.54 21.34
N LYS A 124 -0.51 21.20 22.03
CA LYS A 124 -0.57 20.00 22.90
C LYS A 124 -0.98 18.74 22.14
N ASP A 125 -1.81 18.89 21.11
CA ASP A 125 -2.25 17.79 20.27
C ASP A 125 -1.25 17.52 19.14
N VAL A 126 -0.86 16.26 18.97
CA VAL A 126 0.16 15.87 17.99
C VAL A 126 -0.37 16.00 16.57
N ASN A 127 -1.64 15.70 16.31
CA ASN A 127 -2.22 15.77 14.98
C ASN A 127 -2.34 17.24 14.54
N GLU A 128 -2.82 18.10 15.43
CA GLU A 128 -2.89 19.55 15.18
C GLU A 128 -1.50 20.15 14.93
N ALA A 129 -0.47 19.70 15.66
CA ALA A 129 0.90 20.12 15.41
C ALA A 129 1.42 19.67 14.03
N CYS A 130 1.07 18.45 13.60
CA CYS A 130 1.41 17.94 12.27
C CYS A 130 0.70 18.73 11.17
N ASP A 131 -0.59 19.03 11.32
CA ASP A 131 -1.36 19.80 10.35
C ASP A 131 -0.78 21.21 10.17
N LEU A 132 -0.46 21.88 11.27
CA LEU A 132 0.18 23.20 11.24
C LEU A 132 1.57 23.17 10.60
N PHE A 133 2.35 22.12 10.87
CA PHE A 133 3.65 21.94 10.21
C PHE A 133 3.52 21.83 8.69
N HIS A 134 2.58 21.02 8.22
CA HIS A 134 2.35 20.84 6.79
C HIS A 134 1.83 22.13 6.13
N GLN A 135 0.93 22.85 6.79
CA GLN A 135 0.44 24.15 6.30
C GLN A 135 1.56 25.17 6.13
N GLU A 136 2.47 25.26 7.11
CA GLU A 136 3.58 26.20 7.04
C GLU A 136 4.61 25.80 5.98
N LEU A 137 4.90 24.51 5.82
CA LEU A 137 5.74 24.02 4.73
C LEU A 137 5.13 24.30 3.37
N ASP A 138 3.84 24.08 3.19
CA ASP A 138 3.13 24.35 1.94
C ASP A 138 3.19 25.84 1.59
N ALA A 139 3.06 26.73 2.57
CA ALA A 139 3.21 28.17 2.36
C ALA A 139 4.64 28.56 1.92
N LEU A 140 5.67 27.92 2.48
CA LEU A 140 7.06 28.13 2.08
C LEU A 140 7.33 27.60 0.66
N LEU A 141 6.71 26.48 0.30
CA LEU A 141 6.75 25.92 -1.05
C LEU A 141 6.02 26.82 -2.05
N ASP A 142 4.86 27.37 -1.69
CA ASP A 142 4.13 28.36 -2.50
C ASP A 142 4.96 29.62 -2.79
N TYR A 143 5.73 30.06 -1.79
CA TYR A 143 6.61 31.21 -1.93
C TYR A 143 7.84 30.93 -2.82
N SER A 144 8.39 29.71 -2.76
CA SER A 144 9.72 29.42 -3.31
C SER A 144 9.70 28.53 -4.57
N VAL A 145 8.62 27.81 -4.81
CA VAL A 145 8.49 26.83 -5.90
C VAL A 145 7.34 27.21 -6.82
N PRO A 146 7.62 27.57 -8.09
CA PRO A 146 6.56 27.92 -9.01
C PRO A 146 5.70 26.70 -9.33
N LYS A 147 4.37 26.87 -9.34
CA LYS A 147 3.46 25.83 -9.82
C LYS A 147 3.43 25.82 -11.35
N SER A 148 3.43 24.63 -11.94
CA SER A 148 3.39 24.43 -13.39
C SER A 148 2.28 23.47 -13.78
N THR A 149 1.76 23.66 -14.99
CA THR A 149 0.70 22.80 -15.50
C THR A 149 1.25 21.46 -15.97
N VAL A 150 0.67 20.36 -15.45
CA VAL A 150 1.00 19.03 -15.95
C VAL A 150 0.27 18.83 -17.27
N LYS A 151 1.03 18.67 -18.36
CA LYS A 151 0.46 18.25 -19.64
C LYS A 151 0.13 16.76 -19.54
N LEU A 152 -1.10 16.41 -19.86
CA LEU A 152 -1.51 15.02 -20.03
C LEU A 152 -0.68 14.42 -21.17
N SER A 153 0.08 13.39 -20.87
CA SER A 153 0.76 12.59 -21.89
C SER A 153 -0.31 11.87 -22.71
N THR A 154 -0.31 12.05 -24.03
CA THR A 154 -1.31 11.49 -24.96
C THR A 154 -1.03 10.02 -25.31
N TYR A 155 -0.13 9.36 -24.59
CA TYR A 155 0.23 7.96 -24.86
C TYR A 155 -0.60 7.02 -23.97
N PRO A 156 -1.25 5.99 -24.56
CA PRO A 156 -1.99 4.98 -23.80
C PRO A 156 -1.04 4.08 -23.00
N VAL A 157 -1.46 3.75 -21.78
CA VAL A 157 -0.89 2.70 -20.92
C VAL A 157 -1.64 1.40 -21.18
#